data_AF-A0A7S2M868-F1
#
_entry.id   AF-A0A7S2M868-F1
#
_cell.length_a   1.000
_cell.length_b   1.000
_cell.length_c   1.000
_cell.angle_alpha   90.00
_cell.angle_beta   90.00
_cell.angle_gamma   90.00
#
_symmetry.space_group_name_H-M   'P 1'
#
loop_
_entity.id
_entity.type
_entity.pdbx_description
1 polymer ?
#
loop_
_entity_poly.entity_id
_entity_poly.type
_entity_poly.pdbx_seq_one_letter_code
_entity_poly.pdbx_strand_id
1 'polypeptide(L)'
;ESDPELSGDAAGEDMFGEDDYGEEEEEEDPGVDRMQELSEKYDQLLELNERALQHNVALQRRVIQRRAQDKAYDAPDKQSEGKVTEHKYQNILQSVHTVRLQLRLQQVKAARMSEELKNQLETKRQKAIECRDSFQEFKRQVARHAEYARTGKKISEKIIQEIEEFEMDKDAEVEEVRGSNISLKNRLAKKEQELRKKDELAENLHVIDFEQLKIENQTLNERIEERNEELHKLRKKTVTTVQIVTHMREKVQFVQQDYQSLKAELSQLDADLAGQRDLVANTKHDRDQHRADSTKLRQQTSIMNSDHLAKDFASRTDHIKQLKEDINQFKKRHKQMTQFVKGHGGTI
;
A
#
# COMPACT_ATOMS: atom_id res chain seq x y z
N GLU A 1 9.55 -3.09 38.31
CA GLU A 1 9.85 -2.24 39.48
C GLU A 1 9.28 -0.86 39.19
N SER A 2 8.33 -0.32 39.96
CA SER A 2 7.56 -0.90 41.07
C SER A 2 6.18 -0.21 41.18
N ASP A 3 5.28 -0.77 41.99
CA ASP A 3 3.92 -0.25 42.22
C ASP A 3 3.87 1.05 43.07
N PRO A 4 2.71 1.76 43.13
CA PRO A 4 2.61 3.13 43.63
C PRO A 4 2.31 3.27 45.14
N GLU A 5 2.56 4.49 45.65
CA GLU A 5 2.09 5.01 46.94
C GLU A 5 0.76 5.78 46.69
N LEU A 6 -0.35 5.53 47.41
CA LEU A 6 -0.65 5.85 48.82
C LEU A 6 -0.64 7.37 49.08
N SER A 7 -1.55 8.03 49.82
CA SER A 7 -2.92 7.82 50.33
C SER A 7 -3.10 8.80 51.52
N GLY A 8 -4.32 9.26 51.80
CA GLY A 8 -4.64 10.24 52.87
C GLY A 8 -5.18 11.55 52.27
N ASP A 9 -6.03 12.33 52.94
CA ASP A 9 -6.68 12.19 54.25
C ASP A 9 -7.97 13.08 54.23
N ALA A 10 -8.91 13.18 55.17
CA ALA A 10 -9.11 12.72 56.57
C ALA A 10 -10.65 12.80 56.85
N ALA A 11 -11.30 12.44 57.97
CA ALA A 11 -11.04 11.62 59.17
C ALA A 11 -12.38 11.53 59.96
N GLY A 12 -12.44 10.76 61.07
CA GLY A 12 -13.49 10.89 62.09
C GLY A 12 -14.14 9.57 62.53
N GLU A 13 -13.61 8.97 63.61
CA GLU A 13 -14.21 7.81 64.29
C GLU A 13 -15.09 8.21 65.49
N ASP A 14 -15.89 7.24 65.92
CA ASP A 14 -16.85 7.19 67.03
C ASP A 14 -16.53 7.97 68.32
N MET A 15 -17.59 8.44 68.98
CA MET A 15 -17.65 8.63 70.44
C MET A 15 -19.02 8.21 70.98
N PHE A 16 -19.03 7.27 71.93
CA PHE A 16 -20.22 6.90 72.71
C PHE A 16 -20.51 7.93 73.80
N GLY A 17 -21.77 8.04 74.22
CA GLY A 17 -22.19 8.77 75.41
C GLY A 17 -23.56 8.27 75.92
N GLU A 18 -23.58 7.76 77.15
CA GLU A 18 -24.80 7.53 77.95
C GLU A 18 -24.95 8.67 79.00
N ASP A 19 -26.02 8.61 79.80
CA ASP A 19 -26.47 9.57 80.85
C ASP A 19 -27.15 10.85 80.29
N ASP A 20 -28.37 11.26 80.67
CA ASP A 20 -29.07 11.22 81.97
C ASP A 20 -30.63 11.26 81.83
N TYR A 21 -31.40 11.31 82.92
CA TYR A 21 -32.88 11.17 82.97
C TYR A 21 -33.66 12.44 83.38
N GLY A 22 -34.84 12.68 82.78
CA GLY A 22 -35.85 13.67 83.22
C GLY A 22 -35.59 15.12 82.76
N GLU A 23 -36.52 16.08 82.77
CA GLU A 23 -37.96 16.21 83.09
C GLU A 23 -38.44 17.54 82.41
N GLU A 24 -39.63 17.73 81.83
CA GLU A 24 -40.77 16.87 81.44
C GLU A 24 -41.61 17.59 80.33
N GLU A 25 -42.64 16.94 79.76
CA GLU A 25 -43.72 17.47 78.86
C GLU A 25 -43.37 18.32 77.58
N GLU A 26 -43.54 17.74 76.38
CA GLU A 26 -43.91 18.49 75.14
C GLU A 26 -45.34 18.10 74.69
N GLU A 27 -46.13 19.08 74.23
CA GLU A 27 -47.59 18.96 74.00
C GLU A 27 -48.01 18.16 72.74
N GLU A 28 -49.29 17.75 72.70
CA GLU A 28 -49.89 16.92 71.65
C GLU A 28 -50.15 17.67 70.32
N ASP A 29 -49.66 17.15 69.19
CA ASP A 29 -50.36 17.17 67.88
C ASP A 29 -49.78 16.07 66.94
N PRO A 30 -50.42 15.64 65.83
CA PRO A 30 -50.52 14.21 65.56
C PRO A 30 -49.59 13.73 64.43
N GLY A 31 -49.12 12.49 64.55
CA GLY A 31 -48.20 11.82 63.61
C GLY A 31 -48.78 11.45 62.24
N VAL A 32 -49.43 12.38 61.54
CA VAL A 32 -49.98 12.20 60.19
C VAL A 32 -49.07 12.84 59.13
N ASP A 33 -48.74 14.13 59.30
CA ASP A 33 -48.11 14.96 58.27
C ASP A 33 -46.72 14.43 57.87
N ARG A 34 -45.87 14.15 58.86
CA ARG A 34 -44.50 13.62 58.64
C ARG A 34 -44.48 12.25 57.95
N MET A 35 -45.55 11.47 58.06
CA MET A 35 -45.69 10.17 57.38
C MET A 35 -46.24 10.33 55.96
N GLN A 36 -47.13 11.31 55.73
CA GLN A 36 -47.57 11.70 54.40
C GLN A 36 -46.41 12.30 53.59
N GLU A 37 -45.63 13.23 54.16
CA GLU A 37 -44.38 13.73 53.56
C GLU A 37 -43.42 12.60 53.14
N LEU A 38 -43.27 11.56 53.96
CA LEU A 38 -42.40 10.42 53.66
C LEU A 38 -42.96 9.54 52.54
N SER A 39 -44.28 9.36 52.48
CA SER A 39 -44.94 8.68 51.35
C SER A 39 -44.76 9.47 50.05
N GLU A 40 -45.05 10.78 50.07
CA GLU A 40 -44.92 11.64 48.89
C GLU A 40 -43.48 11.69 48.37
N LYS A 41 -42.48 11.75 49.26
CA LYS A 41 -41.06 11.67 48.88
C LYS A 41 -40.69 10.29 48.31
N TYR A 42 -41.27 9.21 48.83
CA TYR A 42 -41.08 7.86 48.29
C TYR A 42 -41.71 7.71 46.89
N ASP A 43 -42.92 8.22 46.69
CA ASP A 43 -43.63 8.19 45.40
C ASP A 43 -42.92 9.07 44.35
N GLN A 44 -42.42 10.25 44.74
CA GLN A 44 -41.57 11.09 43.89
C GLN A 44 -40.26 10.39 43.50
N LEU A 45 -39.62 9.65 44.42
CA LEU A 45 -38.42 8.86 44.14
C LEU A 45 -38.73 7.67 43.21
N LEU A 46 -39.91 7.04 43.34
CA LEU A 46 -40.38 6.01 42.41
C LEU A 46 -40.59 6.59 41.00
N GLU A 47 -41.27 7.73 40.85
CA GLU A 47 -41.42 8.38 39.54
C GLU A 47 -40.07 8.73 38.89
N LEU A 48 -39.12 9.26 39.68
CA LEU A 48 -37.78 9.61 39.18
C LEU A 48 -36.99 8.36 38.75
N ASN A 49 -37.10 7.26 39.50
CA ASN A 49 -36.48 5.99 39.16
C ASN A 49 -37.11 5.37 37.89
N GLU A 50 -38.44 5.42 37.75
CA GLU A 50 -39.11 4.93 36.54
C GLU A 50 -38.71 5.76 35.31
N ARG A 51 -38.69 7.11 35.43
CA ARG A 51 -38.19 8.00 34.36
C ARG A 51 -36.74 7.68 33.99
N ALA A 52 -35.88 7.40 34.97
CA ALA A 52 -34.50 7.01 34.74
C ALA A 52 -34.38 5.64 34.03
N LEU A 53 -35.20 4.65 34.41
CA LEU A 53 -35.29 3.34 33.75
C LEU A 53 -35.79 3.46 32.30
N GLN A 54 -36.87 4.22 32.07
CA GLN A 54 -37.40 4.48 30.72
C GLN A 54 -36.34 5.18 29.84
N HIS A 55 -35.62 6.17 30.36
CA HIS A 55 -34.52 6.84 29.65
C HIS A 55 -33.35 5.89 29.37
N ASN A 56 -32.97 5.03 30.32
CA ASN A 56 -31.91 4.03 30.13
C ASN A 56 -32.28 3.02 29.04
N VAL A 57 -33.52 2.50 29.04
CA VAL A 57 -34.04 1.63 27.95
C VAL A 57 -34.03 2.35 26.60
N ALA A 58 -34.38 3.64 26.55
CA ALA A 58 -34.30 4.44 25.32
C ALA A 58 -32.85 4.60 24.82
N LEU A 59 -31.90 4.86 25.71
CA LEU A 59 -30.48 4.93 25.40
C LEU A 59 -29.93 3.57 24.93
N GLN A 60 -30.28 2.46 25.59
CA GLN A 60 -29.89 1.11 25.18
C GLN A 60 -30.39 0.78 23.78
N ARG A 61 -31.66 1.09 23.47
CA ARG A 61 -32.22 0.94 22.11
C ARG A 61 -31.42 1.78 21.09
N ARG A 62 -31.05 3.01 21.44
CA ARG A 62 -30.25 3.91 20.57
C ARG A 62 -28.81 3.43 20.37
N VAL A 63 -28.20 2.80 21.37
CA VAL A 63 -26.88 2.15 21.28
C VAL A 63 -26.95 0.87 20.43
N ILE A 64 -27.99 0.05 20.58
CA ILE A 64 -28.23 -1.12 19.72
C ILE A 64 -28.43 -0.67 18.27
N GLN A 65 -29.20 0.40 18.04
CA GLN A 65 -29.46 0.93 16.71
C GLN A 65 -28.20 1.52 16.05
N ARG A 66 -27.37 2.28 16.79
CA ARG A 66 -26.04 2.69 16.32
C ARG A 66 -25.19 1.47 16.00
N ARG A 67 -24.99 0.53 16.93
CA ARG A 67 -24.17 -0.69 16.70
C ARG A 67 -24.67 -1.56 15.55
N ALA A 68 -25.95 -1.49 15.19
CA ALA A 68 -26.50 -2.14 14.00
C ALA A 68 -26.19 -1.37 12.70
N GLN A 69 -26.20 -0.03 12.75
CA GLN A 69 -25.76 0.83 11.64
C GLN A 69 -24.23 0.76 11.45
N ASP A 70 -23.46 0.82 12.53
CA ASP A 70 -22.00 0.66 12.53
C ASP A 70 -21.62 -0.71 11.92
N LYS A 71 -22.32 -1.79 12.28
CA LYS A 71 -22.17 -3.13 11.65
C LYS A 71 -22.68 -3.24 10.22
N ALA A 72 -23.46 -2.30 9.72
CA ALA A 72 -23.88 -2.23 8.32
C ALA A 72 -22.93 -1.34 7.49
N TYR A 73 -22.19 -0.44 8.13
CA TYR A 73 -21.21 0.45 7.53
C TYR A 73 -19.80 -0.17 7.50
N ASP A 74 -19.40 -0.84 8.58
CA ASP A 74 -18.16 -1.62 8.73
C ASP A 74 -18.34 -3.10 8.30
N ALA A 75 -19.40 -3.38 7.55
CA ALA A 75 -19.50 -4.60 6.74
C ALA A 75 -18.76 -4.34 5.42
N PRO A 76 -17.53 -4.85 5.21
CA PRO A 76 -16.88 -4.73 3.92
C PRO A 76 -17.74 -5.43 2.84
N ASP A 77 -17.72 -4.91 1.61
CA ASP A 77 -18.43 -5.47 0.44
C ASP A 77 -17.80 -6.80 -0.05
N LYS A 78 -17.66 -7.74 0.87
CA LYS A 78 -17.61 -9.16 0.55
C LYS A 78 -19.01 -9.55 0.12
N GLN A 79 -19.26 -9.37 -1.18
CA GLN A 79 -20.30 -10.03 -1.93
C GLN A 79 -20.30 -11.52 -1.57
N SER A 80 -21.17 -11.89 -0.63
CA SER A 80 -21.27 -13.28 -0.22
C SER A 80 -22.00 -14.05 -1.32
N GLU A 81 -21.23 -14.64 -2.23
CA GLU A 81 -21.66 -15.72 -3.14
C GLU A 81 -22.01 -17.01 -2.36
N GLY A 82 -22.53 -16.87 -1.14
CA GLY A 82 -23.20 -17.91 -0.39
C GLY A 82 -24.48 -18.28 -1.12
N LYS A 83 -24.32 -19.21 -2.08
CA LYS A 83 -25.34 -19.89 -2.91
C LYS A 83 -26.72 -19.68 -2.32
N VAL A 84 -27.60 -18.97 -3.04
CA VAL A 84 -28.95 -18.65 -2.56
C VAL A 84 -29.62 -19.94 -2.13
N THR A 85 -29.72 -20.14 -0.80
CA THR A 85 -30.30 -21.37 -0.26
C THR A 85 -31.73 -21.47 -0.71
N GLU A 86 -32.23 -22.68 -0.96
CA GLU A 86 -33.57 -22.87 -1.53
C GLU A 86 -34.63 -22.12 -0.71
N HIS A 87 -34.50 -22.14 0.62
CA HIS A 87 -35.35 -21.37 1.52
C HIS A 87 -35.23 -19.82 1.35
N LYS A 88 -34.03 -19.26 1.13
CA LYS A 88 -33.89 -17.83 0.76
C LYS A 88 -34.58 -17.54 -0.58
N TYR A 89 -34.43 -18.40 -1.58
CA TYR A 89 -35.08 -18.25 -2.88
C TYR A 89 -36.62 -18.32 -2.77
N GLN A 90 -37.14 -19.31 -2.04
CA GLN A 90 -38.57 -19.43 -1.72
C GLN A 90 -39.10 -18.19 -0.98
N ASN A 91 -38.40 -17.68 0.03
CA ASN A 91 -38.81 -16.48 0.77
C ASN A 91 -38.79 -15.22 -0.11
N ILE A 92 -37.83 -15.10 -1.04
CA ILE A 92 -37.81 -14.02 -2.04
C ILE A 92 -39.00 -14.16 -3.01
N LEU A 93 -39.31 -15.36 -3.51
CA LEU A 93 -40.47 -15.61 -4.37
C LEU A 93 -41.80 -15.30 -3.66
N GLN A 94 -41.94 -15.69 -2.39
CA GLN A 94 -43.10 -15.36 -1.57
C GLN A 94 -43.25 -13.85 -1.34
N SER A 95 -42.14 -13.15 -1.04
CA SER A 95 -42.12 -11.69 -0.91
C SER A 95 -42.54 -11.01 -2.22
N VAL A 96 -41.96 -11.40 -3.35
CA VAL A 96 -42.31 -10.90 -4.69
C VAL A 96 -43.78 -11.19 -5.03
N HIS A 97 -44.31 -12.36 -4.67
CA HIS A 97 -45.73 -12.68 -4.85
C HIS A 97 -46.62 -11.77 -3.99
N THR A 98 -46.27 -11.58 -2.72
CA THR A 98 -47.01 -10.72 -1.77
C THR A 98 -47.04 -9.27 -2.23
N VAL A 99 -45.89 -8.72 -2.68
CA VAL A 99 -45.80 -7.36 -3.24
C VAL A 99 -46.60 -7.24 -4.53
N ARG A 100 -46.57 -8.24 -5.43
CA ARG A 100 -47.41 -8.25 -6.65
C ARG A 100 -48.91 -8.30 -6.32
N LEU A 101 -49.31 -9.05 -5.30
CA LEU A 101 -50.69 -9.12 -4.84
C LEU A 101 -51.14 -7.78 -4.22
N GLN A 102 -50.31 -7.16 -3.38
CA GLN A 102 -50.55 -5.83 -2.82
C GLN A 102 -50.67 -4.76 -3.91
N LEU A 103 -49.78 -4.76 -4.90
CA LEU A 103 -49.84 -3.86 -6.06
C LEU A 103 -51.15 -4.05 -6.84
N ARG A 104 -51.57 -5.30 -7.11
CA ARG A 104 -52.84 -5.58 -7.79
C ARG A 104 -54.05 -5.11 -6.97
N LEU A 105 -54.03 -5.29 -5.65
CA LEU A 105 -55.07 -4.79 -4.76
C LEU A 105 -55.12 -3.25 -4.71
N GLN A 106 -53.96 -2.58 -4.73
CA GLN A 106 -53.88 -1.12 -4.83
C GLN A 106 -54.41 -0.62 -6.17
N GLN A 107 -54.04 -1.25 -7.28
CA GLN A 107 -54.55 -0.93 -8.62
C GLN A 107 -56.08 -1.06 -8.70
N VAL A 108 -56.66 -2.15 -8.17
CA VAL A 108 -58.12 -2.34 -8.13
C VAL A 108 -58.81 -1.30 -7.24
N LYS A 109 -58.24 -0.96 -6.08
CA LYS A 109 -58.76 0.12 -5.21
C LYS A 109 -58.71 1.49 -5.89
N ALA A 110 -57.60 1.82 -6.56
CA ALA A 110 -57.43 3.08 -7.28
C ALA A 110 -58.37 3.19 -8.50
N ALA A 111 -58.56 2.08 -9.24
CA ALA A 111 -59.51 2.02 -10.35
C ALA A 111 -60.96 2.27 -9.87
N ARG A 112 -61.40 1.56 -8.83
CA ARG A 112 -62.73 1.74 -8.23
C ARG A 112 -62.94 3.16 -7.69
N MET A 113 -61.94 3.73 -7.01
CA MET A 113 -62.00 5.11 -6.52
C MET A 113 -62.05 6.13 -7.68
N SER A 114 -61.33 5.89 -8.78
CA SER A 114 -61.39 6.73 -9.98
C SER A 114 -62.77 6.68 -10.65
N GLU A 115 -63.38 5.50 -10.73
CA GLU A 115 -64.73 5.29 -11.25
C GLU A 115 -65.80 5.97 -10.37
N GLU A 116 -65.71 5.79 -9.05
CA GLU A 116 -66.61 6.44 -8.10
C GLU A 116 -66.52 7.98 -8.17
N LEU A 117 -65.30 8.53 -8.22
CA LEU A 117 -65.08 9.97 -8.37
C LEU A 117 -65.58 10.51 -9.73
N LYS A 118 -65.48 9.74 -10.82
CA LYS A 118 -66.09 10.10 -12.12
C LYS A 118 -67.61 10.15 -12.01
N ASN A 119 -68.24 9.17 -11.38
CA ASN A 119 -69.69 9.12 -11.22
C ASN A 119 -70.21 10.26 -10.30
N GLN A 120 -69.46 10.60 -9.25
CA GLN A 120 -69.75 11.78 -8.41
C GLN A 120 -69.55 13.11 -9.15
N LEU A 121 -68.59 13.18 -10.08
CA LEU A 121 -68.32 14.37 -10.90
C LEU A 121 -69.40 14.55 -11.97
N GLU A 122 -69.82 13.48 -12.63
CA GLU A 122 -70.84 13.54 -13.68
C GLU A 122 -72.24 13.83 -13.12
N THR A 123 -72.60 13.24 -11.98
CA THR A 123 -73.86 13.58 -11.28
C THR A 123 -73.87 15.03 -10.74
N LYS A 124 -72.70 15.62 -10.46
CA LYS A 124 -72.59 17.06 -10.14
C LYS A 124 -72.68 17.95 -11.38
N ARG A 125 -72.09 17.55 -12.51
CA ARG A 125 -72.23 18.24 -13.81
C ARG A 125 -73.69 18.31 -14.26
N GLN A 126 -74.38 17.17 -14.24
CA GLN A 126 -75.78 17.08 -14.65
C GLN A 126 -76.66 18.05 -13.83
N LYS A 127 -76.50 18.08 -12.50
CA LYS A 127 -77.19 19.03 -11.63
C LYS A 127 -76.81 20.49 -11.86
N ALA A 128 -75.56 20.77 -12.27
CA ALA A 128 -75.13 22.12 -12.61
C ALA A 128 -75.75 22.59 -13.94
N ILE A 129 -75.90 21.70 -14.93
CA ILE A 129 -76.62 21.96 -16.19
C ILE A 129 -78.11 22.22 -15.90
N GLU A 130 -78.77 21.34 -15.14
CA GLU A 130 -80.18 21.51 -14.73
C GLU A 130 -80.41 22.84 -13.99
N CYS A 131 -79.48 23.23 -13.11
CA CYS A 131 -79.53 24.52 -12.40
C CYS A 131 -79.31 25.73 -13.32
N ARG A 132 -78.36 25.64 -14.27
CA ARG A 132 -78.12 26.68 -15.28
C ARG A 132 -79.35 26.87 -16.18
N ASP A 133 -79.91 25.79 -16.70
CA ASP A 133 -80.98 25.82 -17.69
C ASP A 133 -82.31 26.29 -17.07
N SER A 134 -82.60 25.85 -15.84
CA SER A 134 -83.74 26.38 -15.08
C SER A 134 -83.56 27.85 -14.66
N PHE A 135 -82.33 28.30 -14.38
CA PHE A 135 -82.05 29.71 -14.13
C PHE A 135 -82.15 30.57 -15.41
N GLN A 136 -81.73 30.07 -16.57
CA GLN A 136 -81.94 30.74 -17.86
C GLN A 136 -83.43 30.90 -18.19
N GLU A 137 -84.24 29.85 -18.03
CA GLU A 137 -85.68 29.95 -18.24
C GLU A 137 -86.36 30.86 -17.20
N PHE A 138 -85.88 30.90 -15.95
CA PHE A 138 -86.32 31.90 -14.97
C PHE A 138 -85.99 33.33 -15.40
N LYS A 139 -84.75 33.61 -15.87
CA LYS A 139 -84.39 34.92 -16.43
C LYS A 139 -85.31 35.31 -17.58
N ARG A 140 -85.57 34.40 -18.52
CA ARG A 140 -86.48 34.59 -19.67
C ARG A 140 -87.91 34.93 -19.21
N GLN A 141 -88.44 34.20 -18.23
CA GLN A 141 -89.77 34.44 -17.68
C GLN A 141 -89.88 35.79 -16.99
N VAL A 142 -88.87 36.21 -16.22
CA VAL A 142 -88.81 37.56 -15.63
C VAL A 142 -88.71 38.64 -16.72
N ALA A 143 -87.86 38.45 -17.73
CA ALA A 143 -87.69 39.39 -18.84
C ALA A 143 -88.98 39.60 -19.66
N ARG A 144 -89.75 38.53 -19.93
CA ARG A 144 -91.07 38.61 -20.59
C ARG A 144 -92.12 39.41 -19.79
N HIS A 145 -91.95 39.53 -18.47
CA HIS A 145 -92.83 40.31 -17.60
C HIS A 145 -92.28 41.72 -17.29
N ALA A 146 -91.05 42.03 -17.68
CA ALA A 146 -90.43 43.34 -17.46
C ALA A 146 -90.97 44.40 -18.43
N GLU A 147 -91.06 45.65 -17.94
CA GLU A 147 -91.60 46.79 -18.68
C GLU A 147 -90.62 47.96 -18.69
N TYR A 148 -90.58 48.70 -19.81
CA TYR A 148 -89.75 49.89 -19.96
C TYR A 148 -90.24 51.01 -19.02
N ALA A 149 -89.44 51.35 -18.01
CA ALA A 149 -89.77 52.32 -16.96
C ALA A 149 -90.23 53.72 -17.44
N ARG A 150 -89.96 54.10 -18.70
CA ARG A 150 -90.38 55.38 -19.31
C ARG A 150 -91.66 55.29 -20.15
N THR A 151 -92.13 54.09 -20.50
CA THR A 151 -93.26 53.91 -21.45
C THR A 151 -94.28 52.84 -21.05
N GLY A 152 -94.04 52.05 -19.99
CA GLY A 152 -94.99 51.02 -19.51
C GLY A 152 -95.28 49.91 -20.53
N LYS A 153 -94.40 49.73 -21.51
CA LYS A 153 -94.50 48.67 -22.53
C LYS A 153 -93.58 47.52 -22.15
N LYS A 154 -94.03 46.29 -22.37
CA LYS A 154 -93.20 45.09 -22.16
C LYS A 154 -92.02 45.06 -23.12
N ILE A 155 -90.92 44.44 -22.70
CA ILE A 155 -89.74 44.23 -23.54
C ILE A 155 -90.11 43.33 -24.72
N SER A 156 -89.60 43.65 -25.92
CA SER A 156 -89.81 42.84 -27.12
C SER A 156 -89.08 41.50 -27.01
N GLU A 157 -89.75 40.40 -27.34
CA GLU A 157 -89.17 39.05 -27.24
C GLU A 157 -87.90 38.87 -28.10
N LYS A 158 -87.78 39.60 -29.23
CA LYS A 158 -86.54 39.67 -30.01
C LYS A 158 -85.36 40.26 -29.25
N ILE A 159 -85.60 41.31 -28.47
CA ILE A 159 -84.57 41.97 -27.66
C ILE A 159 -84.15 41.07 -26.49
N ILE A 160 -85.08 40.25 -25.97
CA ILE A 160 -84.76 39.22 -24.97
C ILE A 160 -83.84 38.16 -25.59
N GLN A 161 -84.15 37.68 -26.81
CA GLN A 161 -83.31 36.72 -27.55
C GLN A 161 -81.92 37.29 -27.87
N GLU A 162 -81.83 38.52 -28.39
CA GLU A 162 -80.57 39.23 -28.66
C GLU A 162 -79.68 39.37 -27.39
N ILE A 163 -80.30 39.53 -26.22
CA ILE A 163 -79.59 39.57 -24.92
C ILE A 163 -79.20 38.17 -24.44
N GLU A 164 -80.07 37.17 -24.57
CA GLU A 164 -79.75 35.77 -24.21
C GLU A 164 -78.59 35.20 -25.05
N GLU A 165 -78.56 35.49 -26.35
CA GLU A 165 -77.46 35.13 -27.26
C GLU A 165 -76.15 35.83 -26.85
N PHE A 166 -76.19 37.15 -26.58
CA PHE A 166 -75.02 37.90 -26.12
C PHE A 166 -74.49 37.43 -24.75
N GLU A 167 -75.38 37.10 -23.80
CA GLU A 167 -74.98 36.50 -22.52
C GLU A 167 -74.33 35.13 -22.72
N MET A 168 -74.84 34.27 -23.62
CA MET A 168 -74.25 32.98 -23.94
C MET A 168 -72.85 33.11 -24.56
N ASP A 169 -72.66 34.02 -25.51
CA ASP A 169 -71.33 34.29 -26.10
C ASP A 169 -70.33 34.77 -25.03
N LYS A 170 -70.77 35.58 -24.07
CA LYS A 170 -69.92 36.07 -22.97
C LYS A 170 -69.62 34.99 -21.93
N ASP A 171 -70.57 34.12 -21.59
CA ASP A 171 -70.31 32.96 -20.72
C ASP A 171 -69.31 31.99 -21.38
N ALA A 172 -69.38 31.79 -22.69
CA ALA A 172 -68.42 30.97 -23.44
C ALA A 172 -66.99 31.55 -23.45
N GLU A 173 -66.83 32.85 -23.70
CA GLU A 173 -65.54 33.56 -23.59
C GLU A 173 -64.95 33.43 -22.17
N VAL A 174 -65.80 33.57 -21.15
CA VAL A 174 -65.40 33.40 -19.75
C VAL A 174 -65.00 31.95 -19.43
N GLU A 175 -65.64 30.94 -20.01
CA GLU A 175 -65.25 29.53 -19.86
C GLU A 175 -63.89 29.24 -20.54
N GLU A 176 -63.65 29.76 -21.76
CA GLU A 176 -62.36 29.61 -22.45
C GLU A 176 -61.20 30.25 -21.66
N VAL A 177 -61.40 31.47 -21.16
CA VAL A 177 -60.40 32.17 -20.34
C VAL A 177 -60.17 31.45 -19.01
N ARG A 178 -61.21 30.90 -18.37
CA ARG A 178 -61.08 30.05 -17.17
C ARG A 178 -60.31 28.76 -17.45
N GLY A 179 -60.62 28.05 -18.54
CA GLY A 179 -59.90 26.85 -18.95
C GLY A 179 -58.42 27.12 -19.21
N SER A 180 -58.12 28.22 -19.90
CA SER A 180 -56.77 28.72 -20.13
C SER A 180 -56.04 29.07 -18.82
N ASN A 181 -56.72 29.74 -17.87
CA ASN A 181 -56.15 30.08 -16.57
C ASN A 181 -55.82 28.84 -15.72
N ILE A 182 -56.68 27.81 -15.73
CA ILE A 182 -56.46 26.53 -15.06
C ILE A 182 -55.29 25.78 -15.70
N SER A 183 -55.22 25.73 -17.03
CA SER A 183 -54.12 25.12 -17.79
C SER A 183 -52.77 25.78 -17.46
N LEU A 184 -52.72 27.12 -17.44
CA LEU A 184 -51.53 27.89 -17.08
C LEU A 184 -51.11 27.67 -15.62
N LYS A 185 -52.05 27.65 -14.67
CA LYS A 185 -51.77 27.33 -13.25
C LYS A 185 -51.20 25.93 -13.08
N ASN A 186 -51.77 24.92 -13.73
CA ASN A 186 -51.28 23.55 -13.70
C ASN A 186 -49.88 23.42 -14.31
N ARG A 187 -49.62 24.13 -15.42
CA ARG A 187 -48.29 24.22 -16.04
C ARG A 187 -47.26 24.93 -15.14
N LEU A 188 -47.66 25.99 -14.45
CA LEU A 188 -46.82 26.71 -13.49
C LEU A 188 -46.46 25.83 -12.29
N ALA A 189 -47.45 25.23 -11.62
CA ALA A 189 -47.23 24.33 -10.49
C ALA A 189 -46.35 23.12 -10.87
N LYS A 190 -46.51 22.57 -12.08
CA LYS A 190 -45.62 21.53 -12.60
C LYS A 190 -44.18 22.05 -12.78
N LYS A 191 -43.99 23.26 -13.29
CA LYS A 191 -42.65 23.87 -13.46
C LYS A 191 -41.99 24.25 -12.14
N GLU A 192 -42.76 24.69 -11.15
CA GLU A 192 -42.28 24.87 -9.78
C GLU A 192 -41.85 23.54 -9.15
N GLN A 193 -42.58 22.45 -9.37
CA GLN A 193 -42.17 21.11 -8.91
C GLN A 193 -40.94 20.58 -9.67
N GLU A 194 -40.80 20.87 -10.97
CA GLU A 194 -39.59 20.56 -11.75
C GLU A 194 -38.37 21.40 -11.32
N LEU A 195 -38.57 22.61 -10.80
CA LEU A 195 -37.53 23.44 -10.18
C LEU A 195 -37.13 22.88 -8.82
N ARG A 196 -38.08 22.71 -7.89
CA ARG A 196 -37.79 22.17 -6.54
C ARG A 196 -37.04 20.85 -6.59
N LYS A 197 -37.37 19.94 -7.51
CA LYS A 197 -36.63 18.67 -7.70
C LYS A 197 -35.19 18.82 -8.19
N LYS A 198 -34.84 19.95 -8.82
CA LYS A 198 -33.45 20.29 -9.16
C LYS A 198 -32.75 20.98 -8.01
N ASP A 199 -33.47 21.83 -7.28
CA ASP A 199 -32.95 22.52 -6.09
C ASP A 199 -32.64 21.48 -4.98
N GLU A 200 -33.57 20.54 -4.73
CA GLU A 200 -33.37 19.33 -3.91
C GLU A 200 -32.18 18.50 -4.40
N LEU A 201 -31.98 18.34 -5.71
CA LEU A 201 -30.83 17.59 -6.25
C LEU A 201 -29.50 18.36 -6.07
N ALA A 202 -29.54 19.68 -6.03
CA ALA A 202 -28.38 20.53 -5.73
C ALA A 202 -28.09 20.63 -4.22
N GLU A 203 -29.10 20.52 -3.36
CA GLU A 203 -28.96 20.43 -1.90
C GLU A 203 -28.40 19.06 -1.47
N ASN A 204 -28.80 17.99 -2.16
CA ASN A 204 -28.18 16.66 -2.05
C ASN A 204 -26.82 16.56 -2.76
N LEU A 205 -26.41 17.56 -3.55
CA LEU A 205 -25.04 17.69 -4.06
C LEU A 205 -24.21 18.44 -3.01
N HIS A 206 -23.73 17.73 -2.01
CA HIS A 206 -22.92 18.32 -0.94
C HIS A 206 -21.64 18.94 -1.53
N VAL A 207 -21.57 20.27 -1.53
CA VAL A 207 -20.38 21.03 -1.98
C VAL A 207 -19.14 20.60 -1.20
N ILE A 208 -19.33 20.24 0.08
CA ILE A 208 -18.30 19.68 0.97
C ILE A 208 -17.69 18.40 0.39
N ASP A 209 -18.50 17.47 -0.16
CA ASP A 209 -17.99 16.22 -0.75
C ASP A 209 -17.19 16.49 -2.03
N PHE A 210 -17.59 17.51 -2.81
CA PHE A 210 -16.85 17.94 -4.00
C PHE A 210 -15.52 18.63 -3.64
N GLU A 211 -15.50 19.45 -2.59
CA GLU A 211 -14.27 20.05 -2.06
C GLU A 211 -13.36 19.00 -1.42
N GLN A 212 -13.91 18.02 -0.71
CA GLN A 212 -13.17 16.86 -0.18
C GLN A 212 -12.53 16.04 -1.32
N LEU A 213 -13.30 15.68 -2.35
CA LEU A 213 -12.77 14.99 -3.54
C LEU A 213 -11.67 15.80 -4.25
N LYS A 214 -11.78 17.13 -4.27
CA LYS A 214 -10.76 18.03 -4.84
C LYS A 214 -9.49 18.04 -3.99
N ILE A 215 -9.61 18.08 -2.67
CA ILE A 215 -8.47 17.99 -1.73
C ILE A 215 -7.78 16.64 -1.87
N GLU A 216 -8.54 15.53 -1.84
CA GLU A 216 -8.01 14.18 -2.01
C GLU A 216 -7.30 14.00 -3.36
N ASN A 217 -7.89 14.50 -4.46
CA ASN A 217 -7.24 14.45 -5.77
C ASN A 217 -5.92 15.24 -5.79
N GLN A 218 -5.89 16.43 -5.18
CA GLN A 218 -4.66 17.23 -5.08
C GLN A 218 -3.59 16.48 -4.26
N THR A 219 -3.90 15.98 -3.07
CA THR A 219 -2.94 15.23 -2.23
C THR A 219 -2.46 13.94 -2.90
N LEU A 220 -3.31 13.26 -3.68
CA LEU A 220 -2.90 12.11 -4.48
C LEU A 220 -1.95 12.50 -5.62
N ASN A 221 -2.18 13.64 -6.29
CA ASN A 221 -1.28 14.14 -7.34
C ASN A 221 0.08 14.57 -6.75
N GLU A 222 0.09 15.32 -5.65
CA GLU A 222 1.30 15.68 -4.90
C GLU A 222 2.10 14.43 -4.52
N ARG A 223 1.43 13.39 -4.01
CA ARG A 223 2.06 12.11 -3.67
C ARG A 223 2.58 11.35 -4.90
N ILE A 224 1.94 11.47 -6.06
CA ILE A 224 2.43 10.91 -7.33
C ILE A 224 3.68 11.65 -7.79
N GLU A 225 3.76 12.98 -7.64
CA GLU A 225 4.94 13.78 -7.98
C GLU A 225 6.14 13.43 -7.08
N GLU A 226 5.95 13.36 -5.76
CA GLU A 226 6.99 12.89 -4.82
C GLU A 226 7.55 11.51 -5.24
N ARG A 227 6.67 10.55 -5.56
CA ARG A 227 7.08 9.20 -5.98
C ARG A 227 7.79 9.21 -7.33
N ASN A 228 7.39 10.07 -8.27
CA ASN A 228 8.09 10.25 -9.54
C ASN A 228 9.50 10.84 -9.33
N GLU A 229 9.66 11.77 -8.39
CA GLU A 229 10.99 12.25 -7.99
C GLU A 229 11.85 11.15 -7.35
N GLU A 230 11.32 10.39 -6.39
CA GLU A 230 12.01 9.24 -5.79
C GLU A 230 12.48 8.25 -6.85
N LEU A 231 11.60 7.90 -7.79
CA LEU A 231 11.86 6.99 -8.90
C LEU A 231 12.94 7.57 -9.83
N HIS A 232 12.93 8.87 -10.11
CA HIS A 232 13.96 9.53 -10.91
C HIS A 232 15.32 9.62 -10.18
N LYS A 233 15.32 9.85 -8.86
CA LYS A 233 16.51 9.80 -7.98
C LYS A 233 17.10 8.39 -7.95
N LEU A 234 16.26 7.35 -7.89
CA LEU A 234 16.67 5.94 -7.96
C LEU A 234 17.24 5.57 -9.35
N ARG A 235 16.58 5.96 -10.45
CA ARG A 235 17.11 5.74 -11.82
C ARG A 235 18.51 6.33 -12.00
N LYS A 236 18.75 7.54 -11.50
CA LYS A 236 20.09 8.17 -11.50
C LYS A 236 21.12 7.34 -10.73
N LYS A 237 20.79 6.90 -9.51
CA LYS A 237 21.64 5.99 -8.72
C LYS A 237 21.96 4.69 -9.49
N THR A 238 20.96 4.06 -10.10
CA THR A 238 21.15 2.83 -10.90
C THR A 238 22.15 3.03 -12.04
N VAL A 239 22.06 4.13 -12.80
CA VAL A 239 23.02 4.42 -13.89
C VAL A 239 24.43 4.57 -13.34
N THR A 240 24.63 5.32 -12.25
CA THR A 240 25.94 5.47 -11.61
C THR A 240 26.47 4.14 -11.06
N THR A 241 25.64 3.30 -10.46
CA THR A 241 26.03 1.96 -10.01
C THR A 241 26.45 1.07 -11.18
N VAL A 242 25.74 1.10 -12.31
CA VAL A 242 26.13 0.35 -13.52
C VAL A 242 27.49 0.83 -14.05
N GLN A 243 27.74 2.13 -14.10
CA GLN A 243 29.05 2.68 -14.48
C GLN A 243 30.17 2.19 -13.55
N ILE A 244 29.96 2.24 -12.23
CA ILE A 244 30.92 1.75 -11.23
C ILE A 244 31.19 0.25 -11.41
N VAL A 245 30.14 -0.57 -11.60
CA VAL A 245 30.28 -2.02 -11.82
C VAL A 245 31.04 -2.32 -13.12
N THR A 246 30.80 -1.58 -14.20
CA THR A 246 31.57 -1.69 -15.45
C THR A 246 33.05 -1.39 -15.21
N HIS A 247 33.39 -0.27 -14.58
CA HIS A 247 34.79 0.08 -14.29
C HIS A 247 35.48 -0.87 -13.31
N MET A 248 34.73 -1.46 -12.37
CA MET A 248 35.27 -2.52 -11.51
C MET A 248 35.53 -3.80 -12.29
N ARG A 249 34.64 -4.19 -13.22
CA ARG A 249 34.83 -5.34 -14.11
C ARG A 249 36.02 -5.16 -15.04
N GLU A 250 36.19 -3.99 -15.63
CA GLU A 250 37.36 -3.62 -16.45
C GLU A 250 38.67 -3.79 -15.67
N LYS A 251 38.72 -3.24 -14.44
CA LYS A 251 39.90 -3.36 -13.56
C LYS A 251 40.19 -4.79 -13.13
N VAL A 252 39.15 -5.58 -12.80
CA VAL A 252 39.32 -7.01 -12.47
C VAL A 252 39.84 -7.78 -13.67
N GLN A 253 39.32 -7.53 -14.89
CA GLN A 253 39.79 -8.20 -16.10
C GLN A 253 41.25 -7.85 -16.42
N PHE A 254 41.66 -6.60 -16.23
CA PHE A 254 43.06 -6.16 -16.38
C PHE A 254 43.98 -6.89 -15.39
N VAL A 255 43.69 -6.85 -14.09
CA VAL A 255 44.49 -7.52 -13.05
C VAL A 255 44.48 -9.05 -13.22
N GLN A 256 43.40 -9.63 -13.75
CA GLN A 256 43.33 -11.06 -14.08
C GLN A 256 44.23 -11.43 -15.27
N GLN A 257 44.43 -10.51 -16.23
CA GLN A 257 45.36 -10.70 -17.35
C GLN A 257 46.82 -10.61 -16.86
N ASP A 258 47.16 -9.62 -16.04
CA ASP A 258 48.49 -9.50 -15.42
C ASP A 258 48.83 -10.70 -14.51
N TYR A 259 47.84 -11.23 -13.78
CA TYR A 259 47.99 -12.46 -13.02
C TYR A 259 48.24 -13.68 -13.92
N GLN A 260 47.64 -13.73 -15.11
CA GLN A 260 47.85 -14.83 -16.06
C GLN A 260 49.25 -14.81 -16.70
N SER A 261 49.77 -13.63 -17.08
CA SER A 261 51.14 -13.51 -17.59
C SER A 261 52.17 -13.84 -16.50
N LEU A 262 52.05 -13.24 -15.31
CA LEU A 262 52.98 -13.52 -14.20
C LEU A 262 52.95 -14.99 -13.76
N LYS A 263 51.78 -15.66 -13.83
CA LYS A 263 51.66 -17.10 -13.58
C LYS A 263 52.34 -17.95 -14.67
N ALA A 264 52.30 -17.51 -15.93
CA ALA A 264 53.01 -18.18 -17.02
C ALA A 264 54.54 -18.01 -16.88
N GLU A 265 55.01 -16.80 -16.57
CA GLU A 265 56.42 -16.51 -16.27
C GLU A 265 56.93 -17.35 -15.09
N LEU A 266 56.18 -17.44 -13.99
CA LEU A 266 56.53 -18.27 -12.84
C LEU A 266 56.56 -19.76 -13.22
N SER A 267 55.60 -20.24 -14.01
CA SER A 267 55.58 -21.64 -14.48
C SER A 267 56.73 -21.95 -15.44
N GLN A 268 57.23 -20.98 -16.19
CA GLN A 268 58.43 -21.13 -17.01
C GLN A 268 59.68 -21.16 -16.13
N LEU A 269 59.78 -20.25 -15.16
CA LEU A 269 60.91 -20.18 -14.23
C LEU A 269 61.05 -21.46 -13.38
N ASP A 270 59.94 -22.05 -12.93
CA ASP A 270 59.93 -23.35 -12.24
C ASP A 270 60.42 -24.49 -13.15
N ALA A 271 60.08 -24.47 -14.45
CA ALA A 271 60.53 -25.46 -15.43
C ALA A 271 62.03 -25.30 -15.76
N ASP A 272 62.49 -24.05 -15.96
CA ASP A 272 63.91 -23.74 -16.16
C ASP A 272 64.73 -24.15 -14.92
N LEU A 273 64.22 -23.87 -13.71
CA LEU A 273 64.85 -24.24 -12.45
C LEU A 273 64.90 -25.76 -12.25
N ALA A 274 63.86 -26.50 -12.66
CA ALA A 274 63.90 -27.96 -12.71
C ALA A 274 64.97 -28.47 -13.69
N GLY A 275 65.03 -27.94 -14.92
CA GLY A 275 66.07 -28.29 -15.88
C GLY A 275 67.49 -28.00 -15.39
N GLN A 276 67.70 -26.90 -14.65
CA GLN A 276 68.98 -26.60 -14.00
C GLN A 276 69.30 -27.58 -12.85
N ARG A 277 68.30 -28.02 -12.07
CA ARG A 277 68.49 -29.07 -11.04
C ARG A 277 68.93 -30.39 -11.66
N ASP A 278 68.31 -30.79 -12.77
CA ASP A 278 68.64 -32.03 -13.47
C ASP A 278 70.02 -31.95 -14.14
N LEU A 279 70.38 -30.82 -14.75
CA LEU A 279 71.73 -30.57 -15.25
C LEU A 279 72.79 -30.65 -14.13
N VAL A 280 72.49 -30.09 -12.95
CA VAL A 280 73.37 -30.18 -11.77
C VAL A 280 73.41 -31.60 -11.17
N ALA A 281 72.37 -32.42 -11.35
CA ALA A 281 72.38 -33.83 -10.95
C ALA A 281 73.25 -34.65 -11.90
N ASN A 282 73.06 -34.52 -13.21
CA ASN A 282 73.81 -35.23 -14.24
C ASN A 282 75.31 -34.86 -14.19
N THR A 283 75.65 -33.58 -14.16
CA THR A 283 77.07 -33.15 -14.08
C THR A 283 77.76 -33.56 -12.77
N LYS A 284 77.02 -33.77 -11.67
CA LYS A 284 77.57 -34.40 -10.46
C LYS A 284 77.82 -35.90 -10.67
N HIS A 285 76.88 -36.60 -11.31
CA HIS A 285 77.03 -38.02 -11.66
C HIS A 285 78.24 -38.25 -12.56
N ASP A 286 78.35 -37.52 -13.67
CA ASP A 286 79.47 -37.60 -14.63
C ASP A 286 80.81 -37.32 -13.94
N ARG A 287 80.88 -36.28 -13.11
CA ARG A 287 82.06 -35.92 -12.31
C ARG A 287 82.46 -37.04 -11.35
N ASP A 288 81.49 -37.65 -10.67
CA ASP A 288 81.78 -38.68 -9.66
C ASP A 288 82.07 -40.05 -10.32
N GLN A 289 81.53 -40.32 -11.51
CA GLN A 289 81.99 -41.41 -12.39
C GLN A 289 83.43 -41.17 -12.83
N HIS A 290 83.77 -39.99 -13.37
CA HIS A 290 85.15 -39.65 -13.74
C HIS A 290 86.13 -39.73 -12.56
N ARG A 291 85.68 -39.44 -11.33
CA ARG A 291 86.47 -39.65 -10.11
C ARG A 291 86.67 -41.13 -9.79
N ALA A 292 85.64 -41.96 -9.94
CA ALA A 292 85.76 -43.41 -9.78
C ALA A 292 86.73 -44.00 -10.82
N ASP A 293 86.59 -43.63 -12.10
CA ASP A 293 87.47 -44.07 -13.19
C ASP A 293 88.90 -43.55 -13.01
N SER A 294 89.10 -42.29 -12.59
CA SER A 294 90.43 -41.76 -12.26
C SER A 294 91.08 -42.52 -11.09
N THR A 295 90.29 -42.91 -10.08
CA THR A 295 90.76 -43.70 -8.94
C THR A 295 91.15 -45.12 -9.39
N LYS A 296 90.34 -45.75 -10.23
CA LYS A 296 90.60 -47.07 -10.82
C LYS A 296 91.85 -47.07 -11.73
N LEU A 297 92.01 -46.04 -12.57
CA LEU A 297 93.20 -45.83 -13.40
C LEU A 297 94.45 -45.61 -12.53
N ARG A 298 94.37 -44.83 -11.44
CA ARG A 298 95.46 -44.66 -10.46
C ARG A 298 95.85 -45.98 -9.79
N GLN A 299 94.88 -46.84 -9.46
CA GLN A 299 95.14 -48.19 -8.93
C GLN A 299 95.85 -49.08 -9.97
N GLN A 300 95.35 -49.12 -11.21
CA GLN A 300 95.96 -49.89 -12.30
C GLN A 300 97.38 -49.41 -12.65
N THR A 301 97.63 -48.09 -12.58
CA THR A 301 98.95 -47.47 -12.82
C THR A 301 99.78 -47.29 -11.54
N SER A 302 99.39 -47.88 -10.41
CA SER A 302 100.03 -47.64 -9.12
C SER A 302 101.52 -48.07 -9.09
N ILE A 303 101.91 -49.02 -9.94
CA ILE A 303 103.30 -49.45 -10.11
C ILE A 303 104.12 -48.39 -10.86
N MET A 304 103.54 -47.75 -11.88
CA MET A 304 104.21 -46.69 -12.67
C MET A 304 104.24 -45.34 -11.94
N ASN A 305 103.23 -45.04 -11.14
CA ASN A 305 103.12 -43.81 -10.35
C ASN A 305 103.82 -43.91 -8.97
N SER A 306 104.69 -44.90 -8.77
CA SER A 306 105.48 -45.04 -7.54
C SER A 306 106.52 -43.93 -7.45
N ASP A 307 106.37 -43.05 -6.45
CA ASP A 307 107.29 -41.94 -6.18
C ASP A 307 108.73 -42.42 -5.90
N HIS A 308 108.89 -43.63 -5.36
CA HIS A 308 110.21 -44.29 -5.27
C HIS A 308 110.80 -44.62 -6.65
N LEU A 309 109.99 -45.10 -7.58
CA LEU A 309 110.43 -45.45 -8.93
C LEU A 309 110.77 -44.19 -9.76
N ALA A 310 110.00 -43.11 -9.56
CA ALA A 310 110.30 -41.80 -10.14
C ALA A 310 111.62 -41.22 -9.60
N LYS A 311 111.87 -41.33 -8.29
CA LYS A 311 113.12 -40.89 -7.64
C LYS A 311 114.33 -41.74 -8.05
N ASP A 312 114.16 -43.05 -8.21
CA ASP A 312 115.18 -43.95 -8.76
C ASP A 312 115.49 -43.59 -10.23
N PHE A 313 114.47 -43.35 -11.07
CA PHE A 313 114.68 -42.87 -12.45
C PHE A 313 115.42 -41.54 -12.52
N ALA A 314 115.06 -40.56 -11.67
CA ALA A 314 115.76 -39.29 -11.59
C ALA A 314 117.21 -39.47 -11.12
N SER A 315 117.43 -40.22 -10.03
CA SER A 315 118.75 -40.52 -9.49
C SER A 315 119.66 -41.21 -10.51
N ARG A 316 119.16 -42.26 -11.19
CA ARG A 316 119.88 -42.93 -12.29
C ARG A 316 120.18 -41.97 -13.46
N THR A 317 119.25 -41.09 -13.80
CA THR A 317 119.43 -40.11 -14.89
C THR A 317 120.53 -39.10 -14.54
N ASP A 318 120.59 -38.63 -13.30
CA ASP A 318 121.66 -37.74 -12.82
C ASP A 318 123.01 -38.47 -12.66
N HIS A 319 123.00 -39.73 -12.23
CA HIS A 319 124.21 -40.57 -12.21
C HIS A 319 124.75 -40.83 -13.62
N ILE A 320 123.87 -40.98 -14.62
CA ILE A 320 124.23 -41.04 -16.05
C ILE A 320 124.79 -39.69 -16.56
N LYS A 321 124.36 -38.54 -16.02
CA LYS A 321 125.00 -37.23 -16.31
C LYS A 321 126.40 -37.18 -15.71
N GLN A 322 126.55 -37.52 -14.43
CA GLN A 322 127.85 -37.56 -13.72
C GLN A 322 128.86 -38.44 -14.46
N LEU A 323 128.49 -39.68 -14.81
CA LEU A 323 129.34 -40.59 -15.57
C LEU A 323 129.73 -40.04 -16.96
N LYS A 324 128.85 -39.29 -17.63
CA LYS A 324 129.19 -38.60 -18.89
C LYS A 324 130.16 -37.44 -18.68
N GLU A 325 130.02 -36.69 -17.57
CA GLU A 325 130.95 -35.63 -17.21
C GLU A 325 132.33 -36.19 -16.82
N ASP A 326 132.39 -37.27 -16.03
CA ASP A 326 133.64 -37.96 -15.69
C ASP A 326 134.32 -38.53 -16.93
N ILE A 327 133.59 -39.18 -17.85
CA ILE A 327 134.14 -39.62 -19.15
C ILE A 327 134.71 -38.43 -19.93
N ASN A 328 134.09 -37.25 -19.88
CA ASN A 328 134.61 -36.03 -20.51
C ASN A 328 135.81 -35.43 -19.76
N GLN A 329 135.88 -35.53 -18.43
CA GLN A 329 137.04 -35.15 -17.63
C GLN A 329 138.24 -36.06 -17.88
N PHE A 330 138.04 -37.39 -17.91
CA PHE A 330 139.08 -38.35 -18.25
C PHE A 330 139.55 -38.17 -19.70
N LYS A 331 138.65 -37.90 -20.66
CA LYS A 331 139.05 -37.51 -22.03
C LYS A 331 139.87 -36.21 -22.06
N LYS A 332 139.52 -35.19 -21.25
CA LYS A 332 140.32 -33.95 -21.12
C LYS A 332 141.69 -34.22 -20.51
N ARG A 333 141.77 -34.97 -19.39
CA ARG A 333 143.04 -35.37 -18.76
C ARG A 333 143.92 -36.20 -19.69
N HIS A 334 143.36 -37.19 -20.39
CA HIS A 334 144.09 -37.96 -21.39
C HIS A 334 144.60 -37.05 -22.52
N LYS A 335 143.77 -36.12 -23.04
CA LYS A 335 144.20 -35.19 -24.08
C LYS A 335 145.32 -34.26 -23.61
N GLN A 336 145.25 -33.75 -22.39
CA GLN A 336 146.31 -32.95 -21.75
C GLN A 336 147.59 -33.77 -21.55
N MET A 337 147.49 -35.00 -21.06
CA MET A 337 148.64 -35.88 -20.80
C MET A 337 149.31 -36.34 -22.11
N THR A 338 148.54 -36.63 -23.16
CA THR A 338 149.06 -36.88 -24.52
C THR A 338 149.69 -35.62 -25.14
N GLN A 339 149.20 -34.42 -24.82
CA GLN A 339 149.83 -33.16 -25.24
C GLN A 339 151.13 -32.88 -24.46
N PHE A 340 151.20 -33.23 -23.18
CA PHE A 340 152.40 -33.13 -22.35
C PHE A 340 153.51 -34.06 -22.86
N VAL A 341 153.18 -35.34 -23.10
CA VAL A 341 154.11 -36.34 -23.67
C VAL A 341 154.58 -35.97 -25.08
N LYS A 342 153.77 -35.28 -25.88
CA LYS A 342 154.21 -34.72 -27.18
C LYS A 342 155.01 -33.41 -27.07
N GLY A 343 155.10 -32.80 -25.89
CA GLY A 343 155.69 -31.48 -25.71
C GLY A 343 157.20 -31.50 -25.41
N HIS A 344 157.70 -32.47 -24.64
CA HIS A 344 159.08 -32.49 -24.14
C HIS A 344 159.73 -33.88 -24.21
N GLY A 345 160.43 -34.14 -25.33
CA GLY A 345 161.69 -34.91 -25.37
C GLY A 345 161.66 -36.44 -25.17
N GLY A 346 162.13 -37.17 -26.18
CA GLY A 346 162.76 -38.48 -26.02
C GLY A 346 161.89 -39.69 -26.39
N THR A 347 162.41 -40.55 -27.27
CA THR A 347 161.82 -41.86 -27.59
C THR A 347 162.21 -42.93 -26.58
N ILE A 348 161.23 -43.43 -25.84
CA ILE A 348 160.85 -44.86 -25.71
C ILE A 348 159.39 -44.92 -25.25
#